data_AF-A0A0Q4CKD8-F1
#
_entry.id   AF-A0A0Q4CKD8-F1
#
_cell.length_a   1.000
_cell.length_b   1.000
_cell.length_c   1.000
_cell.angle_alpha   90.00
_cell.angle_beta   90.00
_cell.angle_gamma   90.00
#
_symmetry.space_group_name_H-M   'P 1'
#
loop_
_entity.id
_entity.type
_entity.pdbx_description
1 polymer ?
#
loop_
_entity_poly.entity_id
_entity_poly.type
_entity_poly.pdbx_seq_one_letter_code
_entity_poly.pdbx_strand_id
1 'polypeptide(L)'
;MLDAAGIPHDAMASGLDEEAAKAALAAENLKPRDLADALAEMKAMRAATRVAGAMVLGGDSVVALADGTVLDKPVDRADAARHLRAMSGGRHDLFSAAVFVEGGRPVWRHIGHAKLTVRPLSDAFIDTYLDAEWPAIAGCVGCFRIEGPGVQLFDRIDGDQWTILGMPLLEIARYLRQRGKLPA
;
A
#
# COMPACT_ATOMS: atom_id res chain seq x y z
N MET A 1 3.55 -10.46 -5.70
CA MET A 1 4.94 -9.93 -5.64
C MET A 1 5.91 -10.94 -5.03
N LEU A 2 5.66 -11.45 -3.82
CA LEU A 2 6.54 -12.44 -3.18
C LEU A 2 6.72 -13.73 -3.99
N ASP A 3 5.64 -14.25 -4.60
CA ASP A 3 5.72 -15.41 -5.53
C ASP A 3 6.68 -15.16 -6.69
N ALA A 4 6.51 -14.01 -7.36
CA ALA A 4 7.34 -13.61 -8.50
C ALA A 4 8.81 -13.41 -8.11
N ALA A 5 9.07 -13.05 -6.84
CA ALA A 5 10.41 -12.93 -6.28
C ALA A 5 11.02 -14.26 -5.84
N GLY A 6 10.26 -15.36 -5.89
CA GLY A 6 10.68 -16.67 -5.40
C GLY A 6 10.90 -16.71 -3.87
N ILE A 7 10.26 -15.83 -3.12
CA ILE A 7 10.35 -15.81 -1.65
C ILE A 7 9.34 -16.83 -1.09
N PRO A 8 9.78 -17.90 -0.41
CA PRO A 8 8.86 -18.87 0.18
C PRO A 8 7.98 -18.22 1.25
N HIS A 9 6.67 -18.40 1.13
CA HIS A 9 5.69 -17.86 2.07
C HIS A 9 4.36 -18.61 1.96
N ASP A 10 3.55 -18.47 3.00
CA ASP A 10 2.14 -18.83 2.97
C ASP A 10 1.30 -17.55 3.09
N ALA A 11 0.35 -17.35 2.18
CA ALA A 11 -0.54 -16.20 2.20
C ALA A 11 -1.78 -16.48 3.07
N MET A 12 -2.15 -15.52 3.91
CA MET A 12 -3.41 -15.56 4.65
C MET A 12 -4.02 -14.17 4.81
N ALA A 13 -5.35 -14.10 4.83
CA ALA A 13 -6.04 -12.88 5.23
C ALA A 13 -5.72 -12.57 6.70
N SER A 14 -5.37 -11.31 7.01
CA SER A 14 -5.06 -10.90 8.38
C SER A 14 -6.24 -11.16 9.34
N GLY A 15 -7.47 -10.97 8.85
CA GLY A 15 -8.67 -11.00 9.71
C GLY A 15 -8.74 -9.78 10.64
N LEU A 16 -8.06 -8.70 10.25
CA LEU A 16 -8.21 -7.38 10.84
C LEU A 16 -9.45 -6.71 10.24
N ASP A 17 -10.28 -6.12 11.10
CA ASP A 17 -11.29 -5.17 10.68
C ASP A 17 -10.60 -3.83 10.39
N GLU A 18 -10.34 -3.56 9.10
CA GLU A 18 -9.62 -2.35 8.67
C GLU A 18 -10.39 -1.07 9.00
N GLU A 19 -11.73 -1.09 8.96
CA GLU A 19 -12.56 0.08 9.27
C GLU A 19 -12.48 0.43 10.75
N ALA A 20 -12.65 -0.57 11.63
CA ALA A 20 -12.51 -0.37 13.06
C ALA A 20 -11.09 0.05 13.46
N ALA A 21 -10.06 -0.52 12.82
CA ALA A 21 -8.66 -0.14 13.05
C ALA A 21 -8.39 1.32 12.65
N LYS A 22 -8.85 1.75 11.47
CA LYS A 22 -8.71 3.14 11.02
C LYS A 22 -9.48 4.11 11.91
N ALA A 23 -10.70 3.75 12.33
CA ALA A 23 -11.49 4.56 13.25
C ALA A 23 -10.78 4.77 14.60
N ALA A 24 -10.13 3.73 15.14
CA ALA A 24 -9.33 3.84 16.36
C ALA A 24 -8.13 4.78 16.17
N LEU A 25 -7.42 4.65 15.04
CA LEU A 25 -6.25 5.48 14.72
C LEU A 25 -6.59 6.93 14.35
N ALA A 26 -7.82 7.20 13.88
CA ALA A 26 -8.26 8.54 13.51
C ALA A 26 -8.19 9.52 14.70
N ALA A 27 -8.41 9.04 15.92
CA ALA A 27 -8.31 9.84 17.15
C ALA A 27 -6.88 10.30 17.47
N GLU A 28 -5.87 9.63 16.92
CA GLU A 28 -4.45 9.92 17.17
C GLU A 28 -3.87 10.96 16.19
N ASN A 29 -4.63 11.35 15.16
CA ASN A 29 -4.23 12.31 14.12
C ASN A 29 -2.83 11.99 13.54
N LEU A 30 -2.59 10.71 13.26
CA LEU A 30 -1.31 10.23 12.74
C LEU A 30 -1.01 10.85 11.37
N LYS A 31 0.28 11.10 11.12
CA LYS A 31 0.75 11.44 9.77
C LYS A 31 0.54 10.23 8.85
N PRO A 32 0.32 10.43 7.53
CA PRO A 32 0.09 9.33 6.58
C PRO A 32 1.15 8.23 6.61
N ARG A 33 2.43 8.61 6.80
CA ARG A 33 3.54 7.68 6.99
C ARG A 33 3.33 6.75 8.20
N ASP A 34 2.93 7.33 9.33
CA ASP A 34 2.79 6.62 10.59
C ASP A 34 1.49 5.80 10.61
N LEU A 35 0.45 6.26 9.90
CA LEU A 35 -0.75 5.49 9.62
C LEU A 35 -0.44 4.20 8.85
N ALA A 36 0.38 4.28 7.79
CA ALA A 36 0.79 3.10 7.03
C ALA A 36 1.57 2.09 7.92
N ASP A 37 2.50 2.58 8.75
CA ASP A 37 3.25 1.73 9.70
C ASP A 37 2.31 1.04 10.71
N ALA A 38 1.40 1.80 11.32
CA ALA A 38 0.45 1.29 12.29
C ALA A 38 -0.49 0.23 11.68
N LEU A 39 -1.03 0.46 10.49
CA LEU A 39 -1.89 -0.51 9.81
C LEU A 39 -1.13 -1.78 9.42
N ALA A 40 0.09 -1.66 8.91
CA ALA A 40 0.94 -2.82 8.60
C ALA A 40 1.26 -3.64 9.86
N GLU A 41 1.58 -2.98 10.97
CA GLU A 41 1.81 -3.62 12.28
C GLU A 41 0.55 -4.32 12.78
N MET A 42 -0.61 -3.66 12.77
CA MET A 42 -1.89 -4.25 13.20
C MET A 42 -2.24 -5.50 12.39
N LYS A 43 -2.02 -5.47 11.07
CA LYS A 43 -2.23 -6.64 10.19
C LYS A 43 -1.30 -7.80 10.55
N ALA A 44 -0.01 -7.52 10.73
CA ALA A 44 0.98 -8.53 11.11
C ALA A 44 0.67 -9.13 12.48
N MET A 45 0.38 -8.29 13.47
CA MET A 45 0.05 -8.68 14.84
C MET A 45 -1.22 -9.53 14.88
N ARG A 46 -2.27 -9.13 14.16
CA ARG A 46 -3.53 -9.89 14.08
C ARG A 46 -3.35 -11.25 13.41
N ALA A 47 -2.57 -11.32 12.34
CA ALA A 47 -2.26 -12.60 11.70
C ALA A 47 -1.40 -13.49 12.61
N ALA A 48 -0.43 -12.92 13.34
CA ALA A 48 0.44 -13.67 14.24
C ALA A 48 -0.30 -14.38 15.39
N THR A 49 -1.47 -13.90 15.83
CA THR A 49 -2.28 -14.62 16.84
C THR A 49 -2.86 -15.94 16.32
N ARG A 50 -2.86 -16.14 14.99
CA ARG A 50 -3.45 -17.31 14.33
C ARG A 50 -2.39 -18.32 13.86
N VAL A 51 -1.10 -17.97 13.98
CA VAL A 51 0.01 -18.79 13.50
C VAL A 51 1.12 -18.83 14.55
N ALA A 52 1.10 -19.87 15.39
CA ALA A 52 2.07 -20.01 16.46
C ALA A 52 3.49 -20.25 15.91
N GLY A 53 4.46 -19.48 16.41
CA GLY A 53 5.88 -19.67 16.12
C GLY A 53 6.36 -19.23 14.73
N ALA A 54 5.48 -18.67 13.89
CA ALA A 54 5.85 -18.15 12.58
C ALA A 54 6.32 -16.69 12.63
N MET A 55 7.18 -16.34 11.68
CA MET A 55 7.48 -14.95 11.33
C MET A 55 6.41 -14.46 10.35
N VAL A 56 5.68 -13.42 10.73
CA VAL A 56 4.54 -12.91 9.96
C VAL A 56 4.88 -11.54 9.36
N LEU A 57 4.70 -11.41 8.06
CA LEU A 57 4.81 -10.14 7.34
C LEU A 57 3.44 -9.49 7.20
N GLY A 58 3.28 -8.28 7.69
CA GLY A 58 2.15 -7.40 7.36
C GLY A 58 2.62 -6.26 6.48
N GLY A 59 1.75 -5.82 5.57
CA GLY A 59 2.00 -4.65 4.74
C GLY A 59 0.73 -3.80 4.58
N ASP A 60 0.93 -2.51 4.41
CA ASP A 60 -0.13 -1.56 4.13
C ASP A 60 0.38 -0.41 3.26
N SER A 61 -0.52 0.28 2.56
CA SER A 61 -0.15 1.42 1.72
C SER A 61 -1.19 2.52 1.80
N VAL A 62 -0.70 3.75 1.90
CA VAL A 62 -1.48 4.97 2.11
C VAL A 62 -1.10 5.98 1.04
N VAL A 63 -2.09 6.52 0.33
CA VAL A 63 -1.92 7.67 -0.56
C VAL A 63 -2.45 8.90 0.16
N ALA A 64 -1.66 9.98 0.19
CA ALA A 64 -2.04 11.26 0.75
C ALA A 64 -1.94 12.35 -0.33
N LEU A 65 -2.98 13.16 -0.46
CA LEU A 65 -2.99 14.34 -1.30
C LEU A 65 -2.03 15.41 -0.77
N ALA A 66 -1.74 16.42 -1.59
CA ALA A 66 -0.84 17.52 -1.23
C ALA A 66 -1.25 18.27 0.06
N ASP A 67 -2.54 18.28 0.40
CA ASP A 67 -3.09 18.90 1.62
C ASP A 67 -3.06 17.97 2.85
N GLY A 68 -2.56 16.74 2.70
CA GLY A 68 -2.51 15.72 3.73
C GLY A 68 -3.74 14.81 3.80
N THR A 69 -4.76 15.03 2.97
CA THR A 69 -5.95 14.17 2.91
C THR A 69 -5.57 12.76 2.46
N VAL A 70 -5.85 11.76 3.30
CA VAL A 70 -5.62 10.36 2.97
C VAL A 70 -6.75 9.83 2.07
N LEU A 71 -6.39 9.16 0.99
CA LEU A 71 -7.33 8.45 0.12
C LEU A 71 -7.50 7.00 0.57
N ASP A 72 -8.74 6.62 0.83
CA ASP A 72 -9.11 5.22 1.01
C ASP A 72 -9.27 4.49 -0.33
N LYS A 73 -9.52 3.18 -0.24
CA LYS A 73 -9.92 2.39 -1.42
C LYS A 73 -11.29 2.92 -1.89
N PRO A 74 -11.50 3.09 -3.20
CA PRO A 74 -12.78 3.58 -3.69
C PRO A 74 -13.91 2.60 -3.37
N VAL A 75 -15.03 3.10 -2.86
CA VAL A 75 -16.17 2.24 -2.51
C VAL A 75 -16.93 1.75 -3.75
N ASP A 76 -16.89 2.52 -4.83
CA ASP A 76 -17.47 2.20 -6.13
C ASP A 76 -16.74 2.93 -7.28
N ARG A 77 -17.17 2.69 -8.52
CA ARG A 77 -16.59 3.31 -9.71
C ARG A 77 -16.75 4.84 -9.73
N ALA A 78 -17.82 5.37 -9.16
CA ALA A 78 -18.05 6.82 -9.12
C ALA A 78 -17.10 7.49 -8.11
N ASP A 79 -16.84 6.84 -6.99
CA ASP A 79 -15.86 7.27 -6.01
C ASP A 79 -14.42 7.16 -6.55
N ALA A 80 -14.11 6.12 -7.31
CA ALA A 80 -12.84 6.03 -8.04
C ALA A 80 -12.65 7.23 -9.00
N ALA A 81 -13.69 7.64 -9.72
CA ALA A 81 -13.65 8.84 -10.55
C ALA A 81 -13.41 10.11 -9.72
N ARG A 82 -14.00 10.21 -8.52
CA ARG A 82 -13.74 11.33 -7.59
C ARG A 82 -12.29 11.36 -7.12
N HIS A 83 -11.72 10.21 -6.75
CA HIS A 83 -10.31 10.10 -6.36
C HIS A 83 -9.38 10.53 -7.51
N LEU A 84 -9.63 10.06 -8.73
CA LEU A 84 -8.87 10.45 -9.92
C LEU A 84 -8.93 11.95 -10.19
N ARG A 85 -10.12 12.57 -10.06
CA ARG A 85 -10.26 14.03 -10.17
C ARG A 85 -9.53 14.79 -9.08
N ALA A 86 -9.59 14.31 -7.84
CA ALA A 86 -8.90 14.93 -6.70
C ALA A 86 -7.37 14.88 -6.86
N MET A 87 -6.85 13.82 -7.49
CA MET A 87 -5.42 13.71 -7.76
C MET A 87 -4.95 14.49 -9.01
N SER A 88 -5.85 14.76 -9.96
CA SER A 88 -5.55 15.37 -11.26
C SER A 88 -4.69 16.64 -11.15
N GLY A 89 -3.55 16.67 -11.86
CA GLY A 89 -2.62 17.81 -11.87
C GLY A 89 -1.85 18.05 -10.57
N GLY A 90 -2.01 17.19 -9.56
CA GLY A 90 -1.39 17.35 -8.25
C GLY A 90 -0.14 16.49 -8.03
N ARG A 91 0.55 16.76 -6.91
CA ARG A 91 1.65 15.95 -6.40
C ARG A 91 1.23 15.33 -5.07
N HIS A 92 1.29 14.01 -4.99
CA HIS A 92 0.77 13.23 -3.87
C HIS A 92 1.85 12.31 -3.31
N ASP A 93 1.73 11.96 -2.04
CA ASP A 93 2.65 11.05 -1.37
C ASP A 93 2.03 9.65 -1.27
N LEU A 94 2.82 8.63 -1.61
CA LEU A 94 2.51 7.22 -1.38
C LEU A 94 3.48 6.68 -0.34
N PHE A 95 2.94 6.13 0.74
CA PHE A 95 3.70 5.40 1.75
C PHE A 95 3.35 3.92 1.66
N SER A 96 4.35 3.05 1.60
CA SER A 96 4.16 1.61 1.65
C SER A 96 4.97 1.03 2.80
N ALA A 97 4.26 0.52 3.80
CA ALA A 97 4.85 -0.02 5.01
C ALA A 97 4.89 -1.55 4.99
N ALA A 98 5.93 -2.10 5.58
CA ALA A 98 6.10 -3.53 5.82
C ALA A 98 6.62 -3.76 7.24
N VAL A 99 5.97 -4.66 7.97
CA VAL A 99 6.30 -4.98 9.36
C VAL A 99 6.40 -6.51 9.52
N PHE A 100 7.53 -6.98 10.04
CA PHE A 100 7.67 -8.36 10.49
C PHE A 100 7.37 -8.48 11.98
N VAL A 101 6.54 -9.47 12.33
CA VAL A 101 6.19 -9.83 13.71
C VAL A 101 6.68 -11.27 13.98
N GLU A 102 7.31 -11.47 15.13
CA GLU A 102 7.76 -12.79 15.59
C GLU A 102 7.61 -12.85 17.12
N GLY A 103 7.04 -13.94 17.64
CA GLY A 103 6.78 -14.07 19.08
C GLY A 103 5.83 -13.01 19.64
N GLY A 104 4.86 -12.57 18.84
CA GLY A 104 3.85 -11.59 19.27
C GLY A 104 4.38 -10.16 19.43
N ARG A 105 5.49 -9.82 18.77
CA ARG A 105 6.02 -8.44 18.76
C ARG A 105 6.62 -8.07 17.40
N PRO A 106 6.60 -6.78 17.01
CA PRO A 106 7.32 -6.30 15.85
C PRO A 106 8.83 -6.50 16.04
N VAL A 107 9.49 -7.11 15.06
CA VAL A 107 10.95 -7.35 15.05
C VAL A 107 11.67 -6.57 13.96
N TRP A 108 10.92 -6.03 13.00
CA TRP A 108 11.45 -5.19 11.93
C TRP A 108 10.33 -4.39 11.28
N ARG A 109 10.65 -3.17 10.83
CA ARG A 109 9.75 -2.30 10.08
C ARG A 109 10.49 -1.53 9.00
N HIS A 110 9.82 -1.28 7.89
CA HIS A 110 10.27 -0.35 6.86
C HIS A 110 9.08 0.37 6.24
N ILE A 111 9.24 1.66 5.95
CA ILE A 111 8.24 2.48 5.27
C ILE A 111 8.91 3.12 4.06
N GLY A 112 8.56 2.63 2.87
CA GLY A 112 8.93 3.23 1.60
C GLY A 112 8.10 4.49 1.34
N HIS A 113 8.70 5.45 0.64
CA HIS A 113 8.04 6.69 0.24
C HIS A 113 8.25 6.94 -1.25
N ALA A 114 7.15 7.17 -1.96
CA ALA A 114 7.15 7.63 -3.35
C ALA A 114 6.32 8.91 -3.48
N LYS A 115 6.74 9.81 -4.38
CA LYS A 115 5.98 11.00 -4.76
C LYS A 115 5.43 10.82 -6.15
N LEU A 116 4.12 10.96 -6.27
CA LEU A 116 3.34 10.74 -7.49
C LEU A 116 2.95 12.10 -8.06
N THR A 117 3.51 12.49 -9.20
CA THR A 117 3.08 13.68 -9.95
C THR A 117 2.07 13.23 -10.99
N VAL A 118 0.79 13.51 -10.74
CA VAL A 118 -0.32 13.13 -11.59
C VAL A 118 -0.53 14.24 -12.61
N ARG A 119 -0.60 13.86 -13.89
CA ARG A 119 -0.83 14.83 -14.96
C ARG A 119 -2.27 15.35 -14.90
N PRO A 120 -2.61 16.46 -15.58
CA PRO A 120 -4.00 16.84 -15.76
C PRO A 120 -4.79 15.73 -16.46
N LEU A 121 -5.88 15.28 -15.82
CA LEU A 121 -6.79 14.25 -16.31
C LEU A 121 -8.10 14.92 -16.77
N SER A 122 -8.53 14.63 -18.01
CA SER A 122 -9.86 15.01 -18.49
C SER A 122 -10.91 13.98 -18.05
N ASP A 123 -12.18 14.39 -17.98
CA ASP A 123 -13.28 13.46 -17.67
C ASP A 123 -13.33 12.30 -18.69
N ALA A 124 -13.15 12.59 -19.98
CA ALA A 124 -13.11 11.55 -21.01
C ALA A 124 -11.99 10.53 -20.80
N PHE A 125 -10.82 10.97 -20.32
CA PHE A 125 -9.72 10.06 -19.97
C PHE A 125 -10.08 9.24 -18.73
N ILE A 126 -10.64 9.86 -17.69
CA ILE A 126 -11.05 9.17 -16.45
C ILE A 126 -12.06 8.08 -16.77
N ASP A 127 -13.08 8.37 -17.59
CA ASP A 127 -14.08 7.38 -17.99
C ASP A 127 -13.46 6.23 -18.78
N THR A 128 -12.63 6.54 -19.78
CA THR A 128 -11.92 5.52 -20.58
C THR A 128 -11.02 4.64 -19.72
N TYR A 129 -10.31 5.25 -18.77
CA TYR A 129 -9.43 4.55 -17.85
C TYR A 129 -10.22 3.62 -16.91
N LEU A 130 -11.34 4.09 -16.36
CA LEU A 130 -12.19 3.28 -15.50
C LEU A 130 -12.90 2.16 -16.27
N ASP A 131 -13.23 2.35 -17.55
CA ASP A 131 -13.75 1.27 -18.41
C ASP A 131 -12.73 0.14 -18.62
N ALA A 132 -11.44 0.47 -18.65
CA ALA A 132 -10.37 -0.50 -18.81
C ALA A 132 -9.96 -1.18 -17.49
N GLU A 133 -9.87 -0.42 -16.39
CA GLU A 133 -9.26 -0.87 -15.14
C GLU A 133 -10.26 -1.23 -14.04
N TRP A 134 -11.54 -0.86 -14.14
CA TRP A 134 -12.55 -1.31 -13.18
C TRP A 134 -13.01 -2.74 -13.51
N PRO A 135 -13.10 -3.67 -12.54
CA PRO A 135 -12.93 -3.51 -11.08
C PRO A 135 -11.52 -3.84 -10.56
N ALA A 136 -10.51 -4.03 -11.42
CA ALA A 136 -9.16 -4.45 -11.01
C ALA A 136 -8.48 -3.48 -10.03
N ILE A 137 -8.80 -2.18 -10.11
CA ILE A 137 -8.27 -1.15 -9.19
C ILE A 137 -9.14 -0.89 -7.96
N ALA A 138 -10.25 -1.61 -7.76
CA ALA A 138 -11.17 -1.37 -6.64
C ALA A 138 -10.50 -1.57 -5.26
N GLY A 139 -9.48 -2.44 -5.19
CA GLY A 139 -8.68 -2.67 -3.99
C GLY A 139 -7.47 -1.74 -3.83
N CYS A 140 -7.25 -0.80 -4.76
CA CYS A 140 -6.04 0.01 -4.84
C CYS A 140 -6.27 1.42 -4.30
N VAL A 141 -5.49 1.81 -3.29
CA VAL A 141 -5.39 3.22 -2.88
C VAL A 141 -4.85 4.06 -4.03
N GLY A 142 -5.42 5.25 -4.25
CA GLY A 142 -5.07 6.08 -5.41
C GLY A 142 -5.61 5.57 -6.76
N CYS A 143 -6.41 4.50 -6.80
CA CYS A 143 -7.12 4.04 -8.01
C CYS A 143 -6.20 3.71 -9.20
N PHE A 144 -5.02 3.11 -8.95
CA PHE A 144 -4.09 2.76 -10.01
C PHE A 144 -3.36 1.43 -9.83
N ARG A 145 -2.94 0.88 -10.97
CA ARG A 145 -1.97 -0.22 -11.10
C ARG A 145 -0.91 0.23 -12.11
N ILE A 146 0.33 0.43 -11.67
CA ILE A 146 1.41 0.91 -12.55
C ILE A 146 1.82 -0.15 -13.58
N GLU A 147 1.52 -1.42 -13.29
CA GLU A 147 1.73 -2.57 -14.18
C GLU A 147 0.70 -2.65 -15.30
N GLY A 148 -0.35 -1.83 -15.24
CA GLY A 148 -1.40 -1.72 -16.25
C GLY A 148 -1.48 -0.31 -16.85
N PRO A 149 -2.66 0.06 -17.39
CA PRO A 149 -2.96 1.41 -17.85
C PRO A 149 -2.69 2.54 -16.84
N GLY A 150 -2.53 2.25 -15.55
CA GLY A 150 -2.28 3.24 -14.50
C GLY A 150 -0.99 4.06 -14.70
N VAL A 151 -0.02 3.57 -15.49
CA VAL A 151 1.15 4.37 -15.88
C VAL A 151 0.77 5.66 -16.63
N GLN A 152 -0.38 5.67 -17.31
CA GLN A 152 -0.86 6.84 -18.05
C GLN A 152 -1.35 7.97 -17.15
N LEU A 153 -1.44 7.78 -15.82
CA LEU A 153 -1.86 8.81 -14.87
C LEU A 153 -0.74 9.79 -14.52
N PHE A 154 0.51 9.38 -14.66
CA PHE A 154 1.64 10.08 -14.04
C PHE A 154 2.51 10.80 -15.06
N ASP A 155 2.86 12.05 -14.78
CA ASP A 155 3.94 12.78 -15.48
C ASP A 155 5.31 12.39 -14.93
N ARG A 156 5.38 12.12 -13.62
CA ARG A 156 6.62 11.79 -12.92
C ARG A 156 6.34 10.99 -11.66
N ILE A 157 7.19 10.00 -11.40
CA ILE A 157 7.21 9.27 -10.13
C ILE A 157 8.61 9.35 -9.54
N ASP A 158 8.72 9.87 -8.32
CA ASP A 158 9.96 9.88 -7.55
C ASP A 158 9.88 8.86 -6.42
N GLY A 159 10.61 7.76 -6.52
CA GLY A 159 10.60 6.72 -5.50
C GLY A 159 11.11 5.40 -6.04
N ASP A 160 11.00 4.36 -5.22
CA ASP A 160 11.34 2.99 -5.61
C ASP A 160 10.14 2.28 -6.24
N GLN A 161 10.42 1.44 -7.24
CA GLN A 161 9.43 0.65 -7.97
C GLN A 161 8.57 -0.21 -7.02
N TRP A 162 9.19 -0.85 -6.03
CA TRP A 162 8.49 -1.79 -5.15
C TRP A 162 7.58 -1.08 -4.15
N THR A 163 8.00 0.10 -3.68
CA THR A 163 7.12 1.00 -2.91
C THR A 163 5.84 1.35 -3.69
N ILE A 164 5.96 1.66 -4.99
CA ILE A 164 4.81 1.99 -5.85
C ILE A 164 3.89 0.80 -6.03
N LEU A 165 4.45 -0.40 -6.14
CA LEU A 165 3.71 -1.65 -6.21
C LEU A 165 3.07 -2.07 -4.88
N GLY A 166 3.31 -1.33 -3.79
CA GLY A 166 2.68 -1.54 -2.49
C GLY A 166 3.44 -2.46 -1.54
N MET A 167 4.71 -2.79 -1.82
CA MET A 167 5.55 -3.56 -0.90
C MET A 167 7.05 -3.27 -1.10
N PRO A 168 7.80 -2.81 -0.08
CA PRO A 168 9.24 -2.53 -0.17
C PRO A 168 10.08 -3.82 -0.24
N LEU A 169 10.08 -4.45 -1.41
CA LEU A 169 10.55 -5.82 -1.61
C LEU A 169 12.06 -5.98 -1.44
N LEU A 170 12.86 -4.97 -1.81
CA LEU A 170 14.32 -5.01 -1.63
C LEU A 170 14.69 -5.06 -0.15
N GLU A 171 14.00 -4.28 0.67
CA GLU A 171 14.17 -4.17 2.11
C GLU A 171 13.75 -5.46 2.81
N ILE A 172 12.61 -6.03 2.39
CA ILE A 172 12.14 -7.34 2.86
C ILE A 172 13.18 -8.41 2.53
N ALA A 173 13.63 -8.51 1.28
CA ALA A 173 14.61 -9.51 0.87
C ALA A 173 15.94 -9.36 1.62
N ARG A 174 16.40 -8.11 1.82
CA ARG A 174 17.60 -7.80 2.61
C ARG A 174 17.45 -8.28 4.06
N TYR A 175 16.31 -8.01 4.69
CA TYR A 175 16.04 -8.47 6.05
C TYR A 175 15.97 -10.00 6.14
N LEU A 176 15.30 -10.65 5.20
CA LEU A 176 15.21 -12.12 5.16
C LEU A 176 16.60 -12.78 4.99
N ARG A 177 17.52 -12.19 4.21
CA ARG A 177 18.92 -12.64 4.13
C ARG A 177 19.64 -12.49 5.46
N GLN A 178 19.49 -11.36 6.14
CA GLN A 178 20.08 -11.13 7.47
C GLN A 178 19.56 -12.15 8.51
N ARG A 179 18.33 -12.63 8.35
CA ARG A 179 17.71 -13.66 9.20
C ARG A 179 18.04 -15.10 8.75
N GLY A 180 18.84 -15.28 7.71
CA GLY A 180 19.16 -16.59 7.13
C GLY A 180 17.96 -17.31 6.50
N LYS A 181 16.90 -16.58 6.16
CA LYS A 181 15.68 -17.10 5.51
C LYS A 181 15.78 -17.09 3.98
N LEU A 182 16.71 -16.32 3.43
CA LEU A 182 17.10 -16.34 2.03
C LEU A 182 18.62 -16.51 1.91
N PRO A 183 19.13 -17.14 0.84
CA PRO A 183 20.56 -17.18 0.55
C PRO A 183 21.16 -15.77 0.37
N ALA A 184 22.42 -15.62 0.79
CA ALA A 184 23.20 -14.40 0.64
C ALA A 184 23.47 -14.07 -0.84
#